data_AF-A0A060CGQ3-F1
#
_entry.id   AF-A0A060CGQ3-F1
#
_cell.length_a   1.000
_cell.length_b   1.000
_cell.length_c   1.000
_cell.angle_alpha   90.00
_cell.angle_beta   90.00
_cell.angle_gamma   90.00
#
_symmetry.space_group_name_H-M   'P 1'
#
loop_
_entity.id
_entity.type
_entity.pdbx_description
1 polymer ?
#
loop_
_entity_poly.entity_id
_entity_poly.type
_entity_poly.pdbx_seq_one_letter_code
_entity_poly.pdbx_strand_id
1 'polypeptide(L)'
;RAEVADFDNPAALAALVDDIAPDVVVNAAAWTAVDAAQSHRDAAFRVNAEAPGVLARACAARGARLVHYSTDYVFDGRSTRPYREDDPPSPLGVYGASKLAGEEAIRASGARHAILRTAWVYSGDGDNFLTRMLRLAASRDELRVVDDQIGTPTPAALVADVTARVL
;
A
#
# COMPACT_ATOMS: atom_id res chain seq x y z
N ARG A 1 -9.01 23.41 1.68
CA ARG A 1 -7.56 23.70 1.56
C ARG A 1 -6.87 22.38 1.32
N ALA A 2 -6.07 22.24 0.26
CA ALA A 2 -5.30 21.02 0.01
C ALA A 2 -3.88 21.25 0.53
N GLU A 3 -3.41 20.34 1.38
CA GLU A 3 -2.05 20.34 1.91
C GLU A 3 -1.27 19.19 1.27
N VAL A 4 0.06 19.31 1.22
CA VAL A 4 0.94 18.29 0.64
C VAL A 4 1.54 17.45 1.77
N ALA A 5 1.32 16.14 1.71
CA ALA A 5 1.97 15.16 2.58
C ALA A 5 3.17 14.54 1.84
N ASP A 6 4.39 14.92 2.24
CA ASP A 6 5.62 14.34 1.68
C ASP A 6 6.07 13.13 2.50
N PHE A 7 5.98 11.95 1.89
CA PHE A 7 6.36 10.67 2.51
C PHE A 7 7.87 10.43 2.51
N ASP A 8 8.65 11.21 1.75
CA ASP A 8 10.12 11.20 1.82
C ASP A 8 10.65 12.07 2.97
N ASN A 9 9.77 12.87 3.59
CA ASN A 9 10.02 13.62 4.83
C ASN A 9 9.01 13.23 5.94
N PRO A 10 9.18 12.05 6.58
CA PRO A 10 8.25 11.55 7.59
C PRO A 10 7.96 12.53 8.73
N ALA A 11 8.92 13.36 9.13
CA ALA A 11 8.74 14.33 10.22
C ALA A 11 7.64 15.36 9.91
N ALA A 12 7.48 15.76 8.65
CA ALA A 12 6.45 16.71 8.23
C ALA A 12 5.02 16.13 8.36
N LEU A 13 4.88 14.80 8.29
CA LEU A 13 3.57 14.15 8.37
C LEU A 13 2.92 14.33 9.74
N ALA A 14 3.69 14.25 10.82
CA ALA A 14 3.15 14.44 12.18
C ALA A 14 2.55 15.84 12.35
N ALA A 15 3.31 16.87 11.95
CA ALA A 15 2.87 18.26 12.01
C ALA A 15 1.60 18.49 11.19
N LEU A 16 1.54 17.94 9.97
CA LEU A 16 0.35 18.06 9.13
C LEU A 16 -0.90 17.46 9.77
N VAL A 17 -0.72 16.32 10.41
CA VAL A 17 -1.79 15.57 11.07
C VAL A 17 -2.25 16.44 12.26
N ASP A 18 -1.34 17.02 13.04
CA ASP A 18 -1.68 17.91 14.16
C ASP A 18 -2.42 19.19 13.72
N ASP A 19 -1.97 19.82 12.64
CA ASP A 19 -2.55 21.06 12.12
C ASP A 19 -3.96 20.85 11.52
N ILE A 20 -4.16 19.76 10.77
CA ILE A 20 -5.47 19.45 10.17
C ILE A 20 -6.45 18.93 11.22
N ALA A 21 -5.95 18.28 12.27
CA ALA A 21 -6.74 17.60 13.30
C ALA A 21 -7.86 16.67 12.75
N PRO A 22 -7.55 15.71 11.84
CA PRO A 22 -8.54 14.81 11.28
C PRO A 22 -9.06 13.76 12.28
N ASP A 23 -10.32 13.37 12.12
CA ASP A 23 -10.90 12.18 12.78
C ASP A 23 -10.40 10.87 12.15
N VAL A 24 -10.12 10.90 10.85
CA VAL A 24 -9.72 9.74 10.04
C VAL A 24 -8.60 10.12 9.08
N VAL A 25 -7.59 9.27 8.99
CA VAL A 25 -6.54 9.32 7.96
C VAL A 25 -6.63 8.08 7.09
N VAL A 26 -6.75 8.26 5.77
CA VAL A 26 -6.66 7.19 4.78
C VAL A 26 -5.33 7.32 4.04
N ASN A 27 -4.39 6.44 4.37
CA ASN A 27 -3.07 6.43 3.75
C ASN A 27 -3.05 5.56 2.49
N ALA A 28 -3.22 6.21 1.34
CA ALA A 28 -3.07 5.63 0.00
C ALA A 28 -1.70 5.86 -0.65
N ALA A 29 -0.75 6.48 0.07
CA ALA A 29 0.60 6.69 -0.44
C ALA A 29 1.48 5.45 -0.22
N ALA A 30 2.27 5.12 -1.24
CA ALA A 30 3.23 4.02 -1.19
C ALA A 30 4.29 4.18 -2.29
N TRP A 31 5.47 3.61 -2.06
CA TRP A 31 6.38 3.25 -3.13
C TRP A 31 5.89 1.96 -3.78
N THR A 32 5.40 2.03 -5.01
CA THR A 32 4.78 0.90 -5.72
C THR A 32 5.63 0.34 -6.87
N ALA A 33 6.76 0.96 -7.19
CA ALA A 33 7.69 0.46 -8.21
C ALA A 33 8.49 -0.74 -7.66
N VAL A 34 7.91 -1.94 -7.78
CA VAL A 34 8.42 -3.20 -7.19
C VAL A 34 9.86 -3.49 -7.58
N ASP A 35 10.18 -3.45 -8.87
CA ASP A 35 11.54 -3.71 -9.36
C ASP A 35 12.53 -2.64 -8.88
N ALA A 36 12.14 -1.37 -8.93
CA ALA A 36 12.99 -0.26 -8.51
C ALA A 36 13.29 -0.29 -7.00
N ALA A 37 12.41 -0.88 -6.19
CA ALA A 37 12.62 -1.01 -4.75
C ALA A 37 13.87 -1.84 -4.42
N GLN A 38 14.25 -2.80 -5.27
CA GLN A 38 15.44 -3.63 -5.07
C GLN A 38 16.73 -2.78 -5.05
N SER A 39 16.78 -1.74 -5.88
CA SER A 39 17.93 -0.82 -5.96
C SER A 39 17.78 0.42 -5.08
N HIS A 40 16.56 0.74 -4.64
CA HIS A 40 16.25 1.94 -3.83
C HIS A 40 15.67 1.54 -2.47
N ARG A 41 16.33 0.60 -1.80
CA ARG A 41 15.83 -0.01 -0.56
C ARG A 41 15.47 1.03 0.49
N ASP A 42 16.37 1.95 0.80
CA ASP A 42 16.15 2.91 1.90
C ASP A 42 14.99 3.87 1.61
N ALA A 43 14.84 4.31 0.35
CA ALA A 43 13.70 5.12 -0.08
C ALA A 43 12.38 4.33 0.03
N ALA A 44 12.37 3.07 -0.41
CA ALA A 44 11.20 2.20 -0.28
C ALA A 44 10.82 2.03 1.20
N PHE A 45 11.78 1.77 2.10
CA PHE A 45 11.51 1.65 3.53
C PHE A 45 11.08 2.97 4.18
N ARG A 46 11.62 4.11 3.75
CA ARG A 46 11.18 5.41 4.26
C ARG A 46 9.71 5.66 3.95
N VAL A 47 9.32 5.48 2.70
CA VAL A 47 7.95 5.72 2.22
C VAL A 47 6.97 4.65 2.73
N ASN A 48 7.37 3.37 2.71
CA ASN A 48 6.45 2.28 3.02
C ASN A 48 6.44 1.86 4.50
N ALA A 49 7.44 2.23 5.30
CA ALA A 49 7.54 1.84 6.70
C ALA A 49 7.65 3.02 7.67
N GLU A 50 8.65 3.87 7.50
CA GLU A 50 8.90 4.98 8.43
C GLU A 50 7.74 6.00 8.43
N ALA A 51 7.36 6.50 7.26
CA ALA A 51 6.28 7.46 7.09
C ALA A 51 4.92 6.95 7.64
N PRO A 52 4.45 5.72 7.29
CA PRO A 52 3.26 5.15 7.90
C PRO A 52 3.35 4.99 9.42
N GLY A 53 4.53 4.65 9.94
CA GLY A 53 4.79 4.59 11.38
C GLY A 53 4.65 5.95 12.08
N VAL A 54 5.19 7.01 11.48
CA VAL A 54 5.02 8.39 11.99
C VAL A 54 3.56 8.80 11.96
N LEU A 55 2.89 8.57 10.82
CA LEU A 55 1.47 8.87 10.63
C LEU A 55 0.60 8.18 11.68
N ALA A 56 0.87 6.90 11.95
CA ALA A 56 0.15 6.13 12.95
C ALA A 56 0.36 6.66 14.37
N ARG A 57 1.61 7.00 14.75
CA ARG A 57 1.88 7.62 16.06
C ARG A 57 1.15 8.97 16.22
N ALA A 58 1.11 9.79 15.18
CA ALA A 58 0.37 11.05 15.21
C ALA A 58 -1.15 10.81 15.33
N CYS A 59 -1.70 9.80 14.63
CA CYS A 59 -3.10 9.41 14.80
C CYS A 59 -3.40 8.93 16.23
N ALA A 60 -2.52 8.11 16.81
CA ALA A 60 -2.66 7.61 18.17
C ALA A 60 -2.70 8.75 19.20
N ALA A 61 -1.80 9.72 19.08
CA ALA A 61 -1.72 10.87 19.98
C ALA A 61 -3.00 11.71 20.01
N ARG A 62 -3.74 11.77 18.89
CA ARG A 62 -5.01 12.53 18.80
C ARG A 62 -6.27 11.68 18.88
N GLY A 63 -6.14 10.35 18.94
CA GLY A 63 -7.29 9.44 18.89
C GLY A 63 -7.94 9.32 17.51
N ALA A 64 -7.25 9.73 16.44
CA ALA A 64 -7.72 9.55 15.06
C ALA A 64 -7.61 8.08 14.61
N ARG A 65 -8.45 7.68 13.65
CA ARG A 65 -8.38 6.36 13.02
C ARG A 65 -7.43 6.39 11.81
N LEU A 66 -6.69 5.31 11.59
CA LEU A 66 -5.82 5.15 10.42
C LEU A 66 -6.26 3.97 9.56
N VAL A 67 -6.57 4.21 8.29
CA VAL A 67 -6.64 3.15 7.26
C VAL A 67 -5.34 3.16 6.46
N HIS A 68 -4.72 1.99 6.30
CA HIS A 68 -3.51 1.83 5.51
C HIS A 68 -3.66 0.67 4.52
N TYR A 69 -3.34 0.93 3.25
CA TYR A 69 -3.31 -0.11 2.24
C TYR A 69 -1.95 -0.83 2.23
N SER A 70 -2.00 -2.15 2.33
CA SER A 70 -0.84 -3.03 2.19
C SER A 70 -1.00 -3.92 0.95
N THR A 71 -0.23 -5.01 0.86
CA THR A 71 -0.08 -5.82 -0.34
C THR A 71 -0.07 -7.30 -0.02
N ASP A 72 -0.48 -8.11 -0.99
CA ASP A 72 -0.22 -9.55 -1.05
C ASP A 72 1.28 -9.92 -1.06
N TYR A 73 2.17 -9.00 -1.47
CA TYR A 73 3.63 -9.23 -1.49
C TYR A 73 4.26 -9.38 -0.09
N VAL A 74 3.48 -9.23 0.99
CA VAL A 74 3.91 -9.63 2.34
C VAL A 74 4.01 -11.15 2.48
N PHE A 75 3.45 -11.92 1.55
CA PHE A 75 3.52 -13.37 1.50
C PHE A 75 4.52 -13.87 0.44
N ASP A 76 4.87 -15.15 0.51
CA ASP A 76 5.86 -15.77 -0.37
C ASP A 76 5.28 -16.34 -1.69
N GLY A 77 3.97 -16.34 -1.85
CA GLY A 77 3.27 -16.89 -3.01
C GLY A 77 3.32 -18.42 -3.14
N ARG A 78 3.82 -19.16 -2.14
CA ARG A 78 3.97 -20.62 -2.20
C ARG A 78 2.75 -21.41 -1.74
N SER A 79 1.75 -20.73 -1.17
CA SER A 79 0.54 -21.37 -0.68
C SER A 79 -0.28 -22.00 -1.82
N THR A 80 -0.81 -23.20 -1.59
CA THR A 80 -1.74 -23.88 -2.50
C THR A 80 -3.21 -23.52 -2.24
N ARG A 81 -3.47 -22.66 -1.25
CA ARG A 81 -4.79 -22.09 -0.92
C ARG A 81 -4.72 -20.56 -0.87
N PRO A 82 -5.85 -19.84 -0.95
CA PRO A 82 -5.86 -18.41 -0.65
C PRO A 82 -5.25 -18.11 0.72
N TYR A 83 -4.42 -17.07 0.80
CA TYR A 83 -3.89 -16.56 2.06
C TYR A 83 -5.00 -15.98 2.93
N ARG A 84 -4.85 -16.15 4.24
CA ARG A 84 -5.70 -15.57 5.28
C ARG A 84 -4.92 -14.48 6.01
N GLU A 85 -5.64 -13.62 6.72
CA GLU A 85 -5.05 -12.49 7.43
C GLU A 85 -4.11 -12.91 8.57
N ASP A 86 -4.35 -14.10 9.14
CA ASP A 86 -3.58 -14.72 10.22
C ASP A 86 -2.42 -15.60 9.74
N ASP A 87 -2.27 -15.80 8.43
CA ASP A 87 -1.11 -16.51 7.88
C ASP A 87 0.18 -15.70 8.14
N PRO A 88 1.30 -16.37 8.49
CA PRO A 88 2.56 -15.70 8.75
C PRO A 88 3.10 -15.05 7.47
N PRO A 89 3.47 -13.76 7.48
CA PRO A 89 4.06 -13.11 6.33
C PRO A 89 5.50 -13.59 6.11
N SER A 90 5.89 -13.69 4.84
CA SER A 90 7.23 -14.08 4.40
C SER A 90 7.56 -13.44 3.05
N PRO A 91 7.80 -12.11 3.01
CA PRO A 91 8.02 -11.40 1.76
C PRO A 91 9.32 -11.82 1.08
N LEU A 92 9.29 -12.05 -0.24
CA LEU A 92 10.48 -12.46 -1.01
C LEU A 92 11.35 -11.29 -1.50
N GLY A 93 10.84 -10.06 -1.50
CA GLY A 93 11.50 -8.89 -2.08
C GLY A 93 11.40 -7.63 -1.23
N VAL A 94 12.18 -6.60 -1.59
CA VAL A 94 12.27 -5.35 -0.83
C VAL A 94 10.92 -4.64 -0.74
N TYR A 95 10.13 -4.61 -1.81
CA TYR A 95 8.79 -4.02 -1.78
C TYR A 95 7.91 -4.66 -0.70
N GLY A 96 7.74 -5.99 -0.73
CA GLY A 96 6.97 -6.74 0.26
C GLY A 96 7.49 -6.54 1.68
N ALA A 97 8.82 -6.60 1.87
CA ALA A 97 9.46 -6.39 3.16
C ALA A 97 9.23 -4.96 3.70
N SER A 98 9.31 -3.95 2.85
CA SER A 98 9.05 -2.56 3.24
C SER A 98 7.59 -2.31 3.62
N LYS A 99 6.64 -2.93 2.91
CA LYS A 99 5.21 -2.86 3.22
C LYS A 99 4.88 -3.58 4.53
N LEU A 100 5.46 -4.76 4.75
CA LEU A 100 5.32 -5.49 6.02
C LEU A 100 5.87 -4.67 7.19
N ALA A 101 7.06 -4.07 7.05
CA ALA A 101 7.63 -3.21 8.09
C ALA A 101 6.73 -2.00 8.41
N GLY A 102 6.01 -1.46 7.43
CA GLY A 102 4.96 -0.46 7.65
C GLY A 102 3.77 -0.98 8.44
N GLU A 103 3.29 -2.20 8.14
CA GLU A 103 2.25 -2.83 8.94
C GLU A 103 2.68 -2.98 10.41
N GLU A 104 3.90 -3.46 10.64
CA GLU A 104 4.46 -3.65 11.98
C GLU A 104 4.59 -2.31 12.72
N ALA A 105 5.09 -1.27 12.06
CA ALA A 105 5.20 0.07 12.64
C ALA A 105 3.83 0.66 13.02
N ILE A 106 2.81 0.45 12.18
CA ILE A 106 1.43 0.86 12.49
C ILE A 106 0.90 0.08 13.69
N ARG A 107 1.07 -1.25 13.74
CA ARG A 107 0.62 -2.08 14.86
C ARG A 107 1.26 -1.68 16.18
N ALA A 108 2.56 -1.37 16.16
CA ALA A 108 3.32 -0.95 17.33
C ALA A 108 2.97 0.47 17.82
N SER A 109 2.31 1.30 17.00
CA SER A 109 2.04 2.71 17.31
C SER A 109 0.97 2.95 18.38
N GLY A 110 0.10 1.96 18.64
CA GLY A 110 -1.08 2.11 19.50
C GLY A 110 -2.27 2.83 18.83
N ALA A 111 -2.17 3.20 17.55
CA ALA A 111 -3.28 3.81 16.82
C ALA A 111 -4.46 2.84 16.63
N ARG A 112 -5.69 3.36 16.63
CA ARG A 112 -6.84 2.62 16.08
C ARG A 112 -6.68 2.54 14.57
N HIS A 113 -6.50 1.34 14.03
CA HIS A 113 -6.15 1.18 12.61
C HIS A 113 -6.88 0.02 11.93
N ALA A 114 -6.98 0.13 10.60
CA ALA A 114 -7.32 -0.96 9.70
C ALA A 114 -6.23 -1.07 8.62
N ILE A 115 -5.67 -2.27 8.45
CA ILE A 115 -4.70 -2.57 7.39
C ILE A 115 -5.39 -3.44 6.35
N LEU A 116 -5.48 -2.94 5.12
CA LEU A 116 -6.16 -3.59 4.02
C LEU A 116 -5.11 -4.10 3.03
N ARG A 117 -4.82 -5.41 3.06
CA ARG A 117 -3.95 -6.06 2.07
C ARG A 117 -4.76 -6.24 0.78
N THR A 118 -4.30 -5.63 -0.30
CA THR A 118 -4.93 -5.73 -1.63
C THR A 118 -3.93 -6.33 -2.63
N ALA A 119 -4.43 -6.79 -3.78
CA ALA A 119 -3.61 -7.36 -4.84
C ALA A 119 -4.06 -6.80 -6.20
N TRP A 120 -3.09 -6.59 -7.10
CA TRP A 120 -3.34 -6.38 -8.53
C TRP A 120 -4.37 -5.27 -8.79
N VAL A 121 -4.19 -4.13 -8.11
CA VAL A 121 -5.13 -3.02 -8.17
C VAL A 121 -5.09 -2.36 -9.53
N TYR A 122 -6.27 -2.12 -10.12
CA TYR A 122 -6.38 -1.45 -11.42
C TYR A 122 -7.54 -0.46 -11.45
N SER A 123 -7.44 0.51 -12.37
CA SER A 123 -8.52 1.44 -12.70
C SER A 123 -8.43 1.86 -14.16
N GLY A 124 -9.45 2.59 -14.65
CA GLY A 124 -9.37 3.22 -15.98
C GLY A 124 -8.32 4.34 -16.06
N ASP A 125 -7.89 4.86 -14.91
CA ASP A 125 -6.93 5.94 -14.76
C ASP A 125 -5.57 5.42 -14.29
N GLY A 126 -4.52 6.23 -14.55
CA GLY A 126 -3.17 5.98 -14.09
C GLY A 126 -2.42 4.87 -14.85
N ASP A 127 -1.16 4.65 -14.45
CA ASP A 127 -0.34 3.56 -14.98
C ASP A 127 -0.58 2.28 -14.16
N ASN A 128 -1.19 1.29 -14.78
CA ASN A 128 -1.50 0.00 -14.17
C ASN A 128 -1.54 -1.10 -15.24
N PHE A 129 -1.73 -2.35 -14.82
CA PHE A 129 -1.70 -3.48 -15.75
C PHE A 129 -2.76 -3.35 -16.88
N LEU A 130 -4.00 -2.96 -16.56
CA LEU A 130 -5.07 -2.79 -17.55
C LEU A 130 -4.71 -1.73 -18.59
N THR A 131 -4.34 -0.52 -18.15
CA THR A 131 -4.04 0.59 -19.08
C THR A 131 -2.78 0.30 -19.92
N ARG A 132 -1.81 -0.42 -19.35
CA ARG A 132 -0.62 -0.90 -20.09
C ARG A 132 -0.97 -1.96 -21.13
N MET A 133 -1.80 -2.95 -20.80
CA MET A 133 -2.23 -3.97 -21.77
C MET A 133 -3.02 -3.35 -22.93
N LEU A 134 -3.93 -2.42 -22.65
CA LEU A 134 -4.68 -1.70 -23.70
C LEU A 134 -3.76 -0.92 -24.65
N ARG A 135 -2.74 -0.24 -24.11
CA ARG A 135 -1.76 0.51 -24.92
C ARG A 135 -0.90 -0.41 -25.78
N LEU A 136 -0.46 -1.53 -25.22
CA LEU A 136 0.35 -2.50 -25.96
C LEU A 136 -0.48 -3.19 -27.06
N ALA A 137 -1.73 -3.56 -26.78
CA ALA A 137 -2.64 -4.16 -27.76
C ALA A 137 -2.93 -3.24 -28.95
N ALA A 138 -2.93 -1.92 -28.74
CA ALA A 138 -3.10 -0.95 -29.82
C ALA A 138 -1.87 -0.81 -30.75
N SER A 139 -0.71 -1.34 -30.36
CA SER A 139 0.57 -1.11 -31.04
C SER A 139 1.34 -2.38 -31.41
N ARG A 140 0.83 -3.57 -31.05
CA ARG A 140 1.50 -4.86 -31.27
C ARG A 140 0.49 -5.93 -31.67
N ASP A 141 0.89 -6.76 -32.64
CA ASP A 141 0.08 -7.89 -33.10
C ASP A 141 0.15 -9.10 -32.14
N GLU A 142 1.22 -9.21 -31.35
CA GLU A 142 1.43 -10.28 -30.36
C GLU A 142 1.85 -9.69 -29.01
N LEU A 143 1.28 -10.21 -27.92
CA LEU A 143 1.65 -9.91 -26.53
C LEU A 143 2.03 -11.20 -25.81
N ARG A 144 3.06 -11.12 -24.98
CA ARG A 144 3.49 -12.21 -24.09
C ARG A 144 3.28 -11.77 -22.65
N VAL A 145 2.50 -12.57 -21.93
CA VAL A 145 2.10 -12.33 -20.54
C VAL A 145 2.39 -13.62 -19.77
N VAL A 146 2.84 -13.48 -18.52
CA VAL A 146 3.10 -14.61 -17.63
C VAL A 146 1.81 -15.39 -17.34
N ASP A 147 1.87 -16.71 -17.34
CA ASP A 147 0.74 -17.62 -17.07
C ASP A 147 0.91 -18.45 -15.79
N ASP A 148 2.05 -18.30 -15.10
CA ASP A 148 2.43 -19.02 -13.88
C ASP A 148 2.20 -18.21 -12.60
N GLN A 149 1.73 -16.95 -12.73
CA GLN A 149 1.33 -16.10 -11.60
C GLN A 149 -0.18 -16.01 -11.53
N ILE A 150 -0.74 -16.57 -10.46
CA ILE A 150 -2.19 -16.64 -10.23
C ILE A 150 -2.55 -15.67 -9.11
N GLY A 151 -3.50 -14.78 -9.40
CA GLY A 151 -3.99 -13.77 -8.46
C GLY A 151 -5.40 -13.32 -8.82
N THR A 152 -5.92 -12.35 -8.07
CA THR A 152 -7.23 -11.74 -8.34
C THR A 152 -7.05 -10.25 -8.60
N PRO A 153 -7.29 -9.76 -9.84
CA PRO A 153 -7.32 -8.33 -10.13
C PRO A 153 -8.38 -7.61 -9.29
N THR A 154 -8.02 -6.50 -8.67
CA THR A 154 -8.93 -5.77 -7.77
C THR A 154 -9.22 -4.36 -8.30
N PRO A 155 -10.48 -4.01 -8.63
CA PRO A 155 -10.82 -2.65 -9.04
C PRO A 155 -10.56 -1.65 -7.91
N ALA A 156 -9.89 -0.52 -8.20
CA ALA A 156 -9.68 0.54 -7.22
C ALA A 156 -11.00 1.09 -6.64
N ALA A 157 -12.07 1.13 -7.43
CA ALA A 157 -13.41 1.51 -6.98
C ALA A 157 -13.94 0.56 -5.89
N LEU A 158 -13.75 -0.75 -6.04
CA LEU A 158 -14.13 -1.73 -5.02
C LEU A 158 -13.33 -1.52 -3.73
N VAL A 159 -12.02 -1.28 -3.85
CA VAL A 159 -11.16 -0.96 -2.69
C VAL A 159 -11.69 0.27 -1.95
N ALA A 160 -12.03 1.34 -2.68
CA ALA A 160 -12.58 2.56 -2.09
C ALA A 160 -13.94 2.32 -1.40
N ASP A 161 -14.85 1.59 -2.05
CA ASP A 161 -16.16 1.26 -1.50
C ASP A 161 -16.06 0.43 -0.21
N VAL A 162 -15.16 -0.55 -0.19
CA VAL A 162 -14.91 -1.36 1.01
C VAL A 162 -14.27 -0.52 2.11
N THR A 163 -13.29 0.33 1.79
CA THR A 163 -12.70 1.25 2.77
C THR A 163 -13.75 2.15 3.41
N ALA A 164 -14.67 2.71 2.63
CA ALA A 164 -15.73 3.56 3.16
C ALA A 164 -16.66 2.83 4.14
N ARG A 165 -16.83 1.51 4.01
CA ARG A 165 -17.64 0.69 4.92
C ARG A 165 -16.94 0.30 6.22
N VAL A 166 -15.60 0.38 6.24
CA VAL A 166 -14.78 0.04 7.42
C VAL A 166 -14.58 1.25 8.35
N LEU A 167 -14.80 2.47 7.84
CA LEU A 167 -14.68 3.73 8.59
C LEU A 167 -15.86 4.00 9.52
#